data_AF-A0A830BT04-F1
#
_entry.id   AF-A0A830BT04-F1
#
_cell.length_a   1.000
_cell.length_b   1.000
_cell.length_c   1.000
_cell.angle_alpha   90.00
_cell.angle_beta   90.00
_cell.angle_gamma   90.00
#
_symmetry.space_group_name_H-M   'P 1'
#
loop_
_entity.id
_entity.type
_entity.pdbx_description
1 polymer ?
#
loop_
_entity_poly.entity_id
_entity_poly.type
_entity_poly.pdbx_seq_one_letter_code
_entity_poly.pdbx_strand_id
1 'polypeptide(L)'
;MHVDKSVELIGKLLLGTDKGPKVRPTGQPVVDDWDCLKSTVRTFETYCGSLSQYGMKHMRSFANICNAGVKTEQMAKASSQACTSFPSNPWSSLNGGFSA
;
A
#
# COMPACT_ATOMS: atom_id res chain seq x y z
N MET A 1 7.39 11.88 -1.72
CA MET A 1 8.14 11.59 -0.48
C MET A 1 7.28 11.04 0.65
N HIS A 2 6.12 11.64 1.00
CA HIS A 2 5.18 11.05 2.00
C HIS A 2 4.81 9.61 1.63
N VAL A 3 4.21 9.41 0.44
CA VAL A 3 3.78 8.10 -0.04
C VAL A 3 4.92 7.07 -0.04
N ASP A 4 6.12 7.41 -0.51
CA ASP A 4 7.25 6.48 -0.53
C ASP A 4 7.64 6.03 0.87
N LYS A 5 7.75 6.97 1.82
CA LYS A 5 8.11 6.68 3.22
C LYS A 5 7.03 5.83 3.91
N SER A 6 5.75 6.15 3.66
CA SER A 6 4.63 5.39 4.22
C SER A 6 4.61 3.95 3.71
N VAL A 7 4.77 3.74 2.40
CA VAL A 7 4.82 2.39 1.81
C VAL A 7 6.02 1.60 2.32
N GLU A 8 7.19 2.23 2.43
CA GLU A 8 8.40 1.59 2.97
C GLU A 8 8.20 1.16 4.43
N LEU A 9 7.67 2.04 5.28
CA LEU A 9 7.45 1.76 6.69
C LEU A 9 6.39 0.66 6.89
N ILE A 10 5.30 0.69 6.12
CA ILE A 10 4.28 -0.37 6.12
C ILE A 10 4.89 -1.71 5.71
N GLY A 11 5.70 -1.72 4.64
CA GLY A 11 6.41 -2.91 4.20
C GLY A 11 7.28 -3.50 5.31
N LYS A 12 8.04 -2.65 6.02
CA LYS A 12 8.86 -3.06 7.17
C LYS A 12 8.01 -3.63 8.32
N LEU A 13 6.90 -2.98 8.66
CA LEU A 13 6.00 -3.41 9.74
C LEU A 13 5.33 -4.76 9.45
N LEU A 14 4.96 -5.01 8.20
CA LEU A 14 4.22 -6.22 7.80
C LEU A 14 5.13 -7.39 7.44
N LEU A 15 6.23 -7.12 6.74
CA LEU A 15 7.05 -8.14 6.08
C LEU A 15 8.45 -8.28 6.71
N GLY A 16 8.87 -7.32 7.52
CA GLY A 16 10.23 -7.21 8.08
C GLY A 16 11.18 -6.43 7.18
N THR A 17 12.36 -6.10 7.70
CA THR A 17 13.42 -5.33 6.98
C THR A 17 14.18 -6.16 5.94
N ASP A 18 14.16 -7.49 6.05
CA ASP A 18 15.01 -8.38 5.25
C ASP A 18 14.36 -8.84 3.95
N LYS A 19 13.09 -8.49 3.72
CA LYS A 19 12.36 -8.86 2.50
C LYS A 19 12.45 -7.71 1.50
N GLY A 20 13.53 -7.69 0.74
CA GLY A 20 13.69 -6.80 -0.42
C GLY A 20 12.57 -6.96 -1.47
N PRO A 21 12.53 -6.11 -2.50
CA PRO A 21 11.46 -6.11 -3.50
C PRO A 21 11.36 -7.47 -4.20
N LYS A 22 10.28 -8.20 -3.92
CA LYS A 22 10.00 -9.49 -4.56
C LYS A 22 9.48 -9.26 -5.97
N VAL A 23 10.27 -9.66 -6.97
CA VAL A 23 9.89 -9.64 -8.38
C VAL A 23 9.45 -11.06 -8.75
N ARG A 24 8.17 -11.23 -9.08
CA ARG A 24 7.66 -12.51 -9.61
C ARG A 24 8.28 -12.83 -10.98
N PRO A 25 8.46 -14.12 -11.31
CA PRO A 25 8.92 -14.56 -12.62
C PRO A 25 8.07 -14.04 -13.78
N THR A 26 8.68 -13.86 -14.94
CA THR A 26 7.99 -13.51 -16.17
C THR A 26 6.87 -14.52 -16.48
N GLY A 27 5.71 -14.02 -16.89
CA GLY A 27 4.53 -14.83 -17.20
C GLY A 27 3.60 -15.09 -16.01
N GLN A 28 4.00 -14.77 -14.78
CA GLN A 28 3.10 -14.83 -13.63
C GLN A 28 2.29 -13.53 -13.48
N PRO A 29 1.04 -13.61 -12.95
CA PRO A 29 0.25 -12.43 -12.62
C PRO A 29 0.92 -11.61 -11.52
N VAL A 30 0.66 -10.30 -11.50
CA VAL A 30 1.27 -9.39 -10.50
C VAL A 30 0.81 -9.74 -9.08
N VAL A 31 -0.47 -10.06 -8.92
CA VAL A 31 -1.11 -10.48 -7.67
C VAL A 31 -1.96 -11.72 -7.93
N ASP A 32 -2.05 -12.62 -6.96
CA ASP A 32 -2.94 -13.79 -7.04
C ASP A 32 -4.40 -13.42 -6.68
N ASP A 33 -4.58 -12.48 -5.75
CA ASP A 33 -5.88 -11.98 -5.29
C ASP A 33 -6.03 -10.47 -5.58
N TRP A 34 -6.85 -10.14 -6.58
CA TRP A 34 -7.14 -8.76 -6.98
C TRP A 34 -8.03 -8.01 -5.99
N ASP A 35 -8.88 -8.71 -5.25
CA ASP A 35 -9.75 -8.08 -4.25
C ASP A 35 -8.95 -7.74 -3.00
N CYS A 36 -7.95 -8.55 -2.64
CA CYS A 36 -6.94 -8.17 -1.66
C CYS A 36 -6.19 -6.90 -2.09
N LEU A 37 -5.77 -6.80 -3.37
CA LEU A 37 -5.03 -5.64 -3.85
C LEU A 37 -5.86 -4.36 -3.70
N LYS A 38 -7.12 -4.38 -4.14
CA LYS A 38 -8.04 -3.24 -4.01
C LYS A 38 -8.27 -2.86 -2.54
N SER A 39 -8.52 -3.86 -1.69
CA SER A 39 -8.76 -3.65 -0.26
C SER A 39 -7.53 -3.06 0.44
N THR A 40 -6.34 -3.53 0.09
CA THR A 40 -5.07 -3.04 0.61
C THR A 40 -4.82 -1.58 0.21
N VAL A 41 -5.07 -1.23 -1.06
CA VAL A 41 -4.95 0.15 -1.55
C VAL A 41 -5.95 1.08 -0.85
N ARG A 42 -7.23 0.70 -0.77
CA ARG A 42 -8.25 1.51 -0.06
C ARG A 42 -7.89 1.70 1.41
N THR A 43 -7.39 0.66 2.06
CA THR A 43 -6.94 0.72 3.46
C THR A 43 -5.77 1.68 3.60
N PHE A 44 -4.76 1.59 2.73
CA PHE A 44 -3.65 2.55 2.72
C PHE A 44 -4.18 3.99 2.60
N GLU A 45 -5.02 4.26 1.60
CA GLU A 45 -5.51 5.61 1.31
C GLU A 45 -6.39 6.18 2.43
N THR A 46 -7.10 5.32 3.17
CA THR A 46 -7.91 5.72 4.34
C THR A 46 -7.05 6.35 5.45
N TYR A 47 -5.84 5.83 5.68
CA TYR A 47 -4.96 6.33 6.75
C TYR A 47 -3.88 7.30 6.24
N CYS A 48 -3.37 7.05 5.03
CA CYS A 48 -2.20 7.73 4.49
C CYS A 48 -2.54 8.78 3.42
N GLY A 49 -3.80 8.87 3.00
CA GLY A 49 -4.28 9.75 1.93
C GLY A 49 -4.06 9.17 0.53
N SER A 50 -4.62 9.86 -0.47
CA SER A 50 -4.63 9.40 -1.87
C SER A 50 -3.23 9.08 -2.38
N LEU A 51 -3.14 8.02 -3.19
CA LEU A 51 -1.93 7.68 -3.92
C LEU A 51 -1.61 8.71 -5.00
N SER A 52 -2.63 9.37 -5.58
CA SER A 52 -2.52 10.12 -6.83
C SER A 52 -1.89 9.29 -7.97
N GLN A 53 -1.62 9.90 -9.12
CA GLN A 53 -0.89 9.23 -10.21
C GLN A 53 0.53 8.80 -9.78
N TYR A 54 1.17 9.57 -8.90
CA TYR A 54 2.52 9.26 -8.43
C TYR A 54 2.58 7.94 -7.65
N GLY A 55 1.65 7.72 -6.72
CA GLY A 55 1.64 6.58 -5.81
C GLY A 55 1.37 5.25 -6.49
N MET A 56 0.82 5.26 -7.72
CA MET A 56 0.60 4.05 -8.52
C MET A 56 1.90 3.28 -8.81
N LYS A 57 3.07 3.91 -8.74
CA LYS A 57 4.37 3.21 -8.77
C LYS A 57 4.51 2.13 -7.69
N HIS A 58 3.77 2.24 -6.59
CA HIS A 58 3.82 1.34 -5.44
C HIS A 58 2.82 0.18 -5.51
N MET A 59 2.05 0.05 -6.60
CA MET A 59 1.08 -1.05 -6.77
C MET A 59 1.72 -2.43 -6.63
N ARG A 60 2.97 -2.59 -7.07
CA ARG A 60 3.71 -3.85 -6.90
C ARG A 60 4.01 -4.16 -5.42
N SER A 61 4.25 -3.14 -4.61
CA SER A 61 4.44 -3.30 -3.16
C SER A 61 3.15 -3.78 -2.50
N PHE A 62 2.00 -3.20 -2.85
CA PHE A 62 0.69 -3.67 -2.36
C PHE A 62 0.36 -5.09 -2.84
N ALA A 63 0.68 -5.43 -4.09
CA ALA A 63 0.53 -6.79 -4.59
C ALA A 63 1.38 -7.80 -3.80
N ASN A 64 2.62 -7.43 -3.46
CA ASN A 64 3.50 -8.28 -2.66
C ASN A 64 3.00 -8.49 -1.24
N ILE A 65 2.33 -7.49 -0.64
CA ILE A 65 1.65 -7.62 0.65
C ILE A 65 0.54 -8.68 0.57
N CYS A 66 -0.28 -8.62 -0.48
CA CYS A 66 -1.33 -9.62 -0.73
C CYS A 66 -0.77 -11.02 -0.98
N ASN A 67 0.25 -11.14 -1.83
CA ASN A 67 0.90 -12.43 -2.12
C ASN A 67 1.61 -13.03 -0.88
N ALA A 68 1.89 -12.22 0.15
CA ALA A 68 2.41 -12.67 1.43
C ALA A 68 1.31 -13.14 2.41
N GLY A 69 0.03 -13.09 2.01
CA GLY A 69 -1.10 -13.51 2.83
C GLY A 69 -1.47 -12.52 3.93
N VAL A 70 -1.09 -11.25 3.80
CA VAL A 70 -1.44 -10.21 4.77
C VAL A 70 -2.93 -9.90 4.68
N LYS A 71 -3.59 -9.88 5.84
CA LYS A 71 -5.02 -9.52 5.93
C LYS A 71 -5.22 -8.02 6.05
N THR A 72 -6.41 -7.55 5.68
CA THR A 72 -6.79 -6.13 5.71
C THR A 72 -6.63 -5.51 7.10
N GLU A 73 -6.89 -6.24 8.18
CA GLU A 73 -6.74 -5.72 9.55
C GLU A 73 -5.28 -5.45 9.90
N GLN A 74 -4.36 -6.30 9.42
CA GLN A 74 -2.92 -6.10 9.61
C GLN A 74 -2.45 -4.89 8.82
N MET A 75 -2.94 -4.74 7.58
CA MET A 75 -2.68 -3.55 6.76
C MET A 75 -3.16 -2.28 7.46
N ALA A 76 -4.39 -2.27 7.98
CA ALA A 76 -4.95 -1.12 8.69
C ALA A 76 -4.09 -0.73 9.91
N LYS A 77 -3.68 -1.70 10.72
CA LYS A 77 -2.80 -1.47 11.88
C LYS A 77 -1.42 -0.93 11.46
N ALA A 78 -0.84 -1.46 10.40
CA ALA A 78 0.45 -0.97 9.89
C ALA A 78 0.32 0.45 9.32
N SER A 79 -0.75 0.72 8.56
CA SER A 79 -1.04 2.05 8.00
C SER A 79 -1.29 3.09 9.08
N SER A 80 -2.03 2.77 10.15
CA SER A 80 -2.25 3.69 11.26
C SER A 80 -0.97 4.02 12.04
N GLN A 81 -0.03 3.07 12.11
CA GLN A 81 1.29 3.30 12.72
C GLN A 81 2.21 4.12 11.81
N ALA A 82 2.16 3.88 10.49
CA ALA A 82 3.00 4.57 9.52
C ALA A 82 2.52 5.99 9.21
N CYS A 83 1.22 6.23 9.31
CA CYS A 83 0.57 7.50 9.00
C CYS A 83 -0.20 7.98 10.22
N THR A 84 0.52 8.62 11.16
CA THR A 84 -0.03 9.08 12.44
C THR A 84 -1.01 10.25 12.30
N SER A 85 -0.92 11.00 11.20
CA SER A 85 -1.85 12.08 10.86
C SER A 85 -2.17 12.04 9.37
N PHE A 86 -3.42 12.29 9.02
CA PHE A 86 -3.83 12.41 7.63
C PHE A 86 -3.15 13.63 6.99
N PRO A 87 -2.47 13.48 5.83
CA PRO A 87 -1.76 14.59 5.20
C PRO A 87 -2.71 15.66 4.64
N SER A 88 -2.41 16.93 4.91
CA SER A 88 -3.24 18.09 4.51
C SER A 88 -2.91 18.66 3.12
N ASN A 89 -2.11 17.96 2.31
CA ASN A 89 -1.74 18.44 0.97
C ASN A 89 -2.80 18.08 -0.08
N PRO A 90 -2.94 18.85 -1.17
CA PRO A 90 -3.98 18.61 -2.19
C PRO A 90 -3.89 17.23 -2.85
N TRP A 91 -2.68 16.69 -3.03
CA TRP A 91 -2.44 15.40 -3.70
C TRP A 91 -2.84 14.20 -2.87
N SER A 92 -3.05 14.37 -1.58
CA SER A 92 -3.50 13.31 -0.67
C SER A 92 -5.01 13.36 -0.40
N SER A 93 -5.73 14.30 -0.99
CA SER A 93 -7.19 14.42 -0.85
C SER A 93 -7.92 13.20 -1.42
N LEU A 94 -8.94 12.74 -0.70
CA LEU A 94 -9.85 11.66 -1.14
C LEU A 94 -11.13 12.18 -1.78
N ASN A 95 -11.25 13.49 -2.05
CA ASN A 95 -12.47 14.07 -2.66
C ASN A 95 -12.77 13.50 -4.05
N GLY A 96 -11.74 13.03 -4.77
CA GLY A 96 -11.87 12.35 -6.05
C GLY A 96 -12.17 10.84 -5.93
N GLY A 97 -12.35 10.33 -4.72
CA GLY A 97 -12.50 8.91 -4.43
C GLY A 97 -11.17 8.20 -4.17
N PHE A 98 -11.28 6.88 -4.01
CA PHE A 98 -10.15 5.97 -3.87
C PHE A 98 -9.58 5.57 -5.24
N SER A 99 -8.30 5.19 -5.27
CA SER A 99 -7.62 4.73 -6.48
C SER A 99 -8.03 3.31 -6.91
N ALA A 100 -8.76 2.58 -6.05
CA ALA A 100 -9.20 1.20 -6.26
C ALA A 100 -10.69 1.02 -5.97
#